data_AF-A0A378IQ83-F1
#
_entry.id   AF-A0A378IQ83-F1
#
_cell.length_a   1.000
_cell.length_b   1.000
_cell.length_c   1.000
_cell.angle_alpha   90.00
_cell.angle_beta   90.00
_cell.angle_gamma   90.00
#
_symmetry.space_group_name_H-M   'P 1'
#
loop_
_entity.id
_entity.type
_entity.pdbx_description
1 polymer ?
#
loop_
_entity_poly.entity_id
_entity_poly.type
_entity_poly.pdbx_seq_one_letter_code
_entity_poly.pdbx_strand_id
1 'polypeptide(L)'
;MSSLRISIDQQPAIHLNEPIQNISRETTELDLSDNSLGIKSTEEIEQILSSIPEWITSLNLSSNQLSKKSVAELGKILAKIPGTVRHLYLDSNSLGELEQGGL
;
A
#
# COMPACT_ATOMS: atom_id res chain seq x y z
N MET A 1 12.44 -11.95 -11.91
CA MET A 1 11.23 -11.29 -11.43
C MET A 1 11.47 -9.80 -11.66
N SER A 2 10.60 -9.11 -12.40
CA SER A 2 10.74 -7.66 -12.55
C SER A 2 9.97 -6.94 -11.44
N SER A 3 10.59 -5.87 -10.96
CA SER A 3 10.05 -4.95 -9.97
C SER A 3 9.69 -3.63 -10.64
N LEU A 4 8.58 -3.04 -10.22
CA LEU A 4 8.12 -1.74 -10.71
C LEU A 4 7.80 -0.84 -9.54
N ARG A 5 8.42 0.35 -9.52
CA ARG A 5 8.11 1.41 -8.56
C ARG A 5 7.12 2.40 -9.15
N ILE A 6 6.09 2.75 -8.37
CA ILE A 6 5.06 3.71 -8.76
C ILE A 6 4.95 4.79 -7.68
N SER A 7 5.00 6.06 -8.11
CA SER A 7 4.75 7.22 -7.26
C SER A 7 3.32 7.76 -7.48
N ILE A 8 2.52 7.78 -6.41
CA ILE A 8 1.11 8.17 -6.34
C ILE A 8 0.85 9.26 -5.29
N ASP A 9 1.87 9.71 -4.56
CA ASP A 9 1.80 10.82 -3.61
C ASP A 9 1.49 12.16 -4.29
N GLN A 10 2.06 12.40 -5.48
CA GLN A 10 1.87 13.63 -6.26
C GLN A 10 0.65 13.58 -7.19
N GLN A 11 -0.09 12.47 -7.23
CA GLN A 11 -1.22 12.30 -8.14
C GLN A 11 -2.54 12.72 -7.48
N PRO A 12 -3.45 13.41 -8.21
CA PRO A 12 -4.79 13.69 -7.72
C PRO A 12 -5.56 12.37 -7.48
N ALA A 13 -6.43 12.36 -6.47
CA ALA A 13 -7.12 11.16 -5.98
C ALA A 13 -7.78 10.31 -7.09
N ILE A 14 -8.33 10.96 -8.13
CA ILE A 14 -9.04 10.31 -9.23
C ILE A 14 -8.15 9.46 -10.16
N HIS A 15 -6.82 9.61 -10.12
CA HIS A 15 -5.88 8.87 -10.98
C HIS A 15 -5.01 7.84 -10.24
N LEU A 16 -5.21 7.65 -8.93
CA LEU A 16 -4.29 6.87 -8.10
C LEU A 16 -4.17 5.39 -8.49
N ASN A 17 -5.18 4.81 -9.15
CA ASN A 17 -5.23 3.38 -9.49
C ASN A 17 -4.85 3.05 -10.94
N GLU A 18 -4.93 4.02 -11.87
CA GLU A 18 -4.66 3.80 -13.29
C GLU A 18 -3.25 3.23 -13.54
N PRO A 19 -2.18 3.71 -12.89
CA PRO A 19 -0.84 3.13 -13.06
C PRO A 19 -0.74 1.69 -12.54
N ILE A 20 -1.53 1.36 -11.50
CA ILE A 20 -1.49 0.05 -10.83
C ILE A 20 -2.23 -1.01 -11.68
N GLN A 21 -3.32 -0.62 -12.34
CA GLN A 21 -4.08 -1.52 -13.20
C GLN A 21 -3.35 -1.86 -14.52
N ASN A 22 -2.43 -1.00 -14.95
CA ASN A 22 -1.69 -1.14 -16.21
C ASN A 22 -0.31 -1.83 -16.05
N ILE A 23 -0.04 -2.44 -14.89
CA ILE A 23 1.20 -3.19 -14.67
C ILE A 23 1.26 -4.39 -15.63
N SER A 24 2.43 -4.66 -16.22
CA SER A 24 2.64 -5.83 -17.08
C SER A 24 2.57 -7.15 -16.29
N ARG A 25 2.15 -8.24 -16.93
CA ARG A 25 2.16 -9.60 -16.35
C ARG A 25 3.56 -10.15 -16.06
N GLU A 26 4.60 -9.52 -16.60
CA GLU A 26 5.99 -9.89 -16.31
C GLU A 26 6.45 -9.36 -14.94
N THR A 27 5.82 -8.28 -14.47
CA THR A 27 6.07 -7.67 -13.17
C THR A 27 5.33 -8.43 -12.09
N THR A 28 6.08 -8.89 -11.09
CA THR A 28 5.58 -9.67 -9.95
C THR A 28 5.82 -8.97 -8.63
N GLU A 29 6.60 -7.89 -8.64
CA GLU A 29 6.92 -7.08 -7.47
C GLU A 29 6.47 -5.63 -7.72
N LEU A 30 5.66 -5.10 -6.81
CA LEU A 30 5.17 -3.73 -6.84
C LEU A 30 5.76 -2.95 -5.68
N ASP A 31 6.43 -1.85 -6.00
CA ASP A 31 6.98 -0.92 -5.03
C ASP A 31 6.14 0.37 -4.97
N LEU A 32 5.40 0.51 -3.86
CA LEU A 32 4.66 1.71 -3.47
C LEU A 32 5.32 2.39 -2.27
N SER A 33 6.61 2.18 -2.03
CA SER A 33 7.33 2.87 -0.96
C SER A 33 7.40 4.38 -1.21
N ASP A 34 7.43 5.15 -0.11
CA ASP A 34 7.57 6.61 -0.14
C ASP A 34 6.43 7.33 -0.89
N ASN A 35 5.19 6.90 -0.62
CA ASN A 35 3.98 7.46 -1.24
C ASN A 35 3.07 8.22 -0.26
N SER A 36 3.57 8.48 0.96
CA SER A 36 2.82 9.18 2.01
C SER A 36 1.40 8.64 2.24
N LEU A 37 1.19 7.32 2.08
CA LEU A 37 -0.15 6.72 2.14
C LEU A 37 -0.87 7.01 3.46
N GLY A 38 -0.14 7.15 4.57
CA GLY A 38 -0.71 7.50 5.88
C GLY A 38 -1.44 8.86 5.91
N ILE A 39 -1.20 9.75 4.95
CA ILE A 39 -1.89 11.06 4.83
C ILE A 39 -3.17 10.94 4.00
N LYS A 40 -3.27 9.96 3.10
CA LYS A 40 -4.46 9.74 2.26
C LYS A 40 -5.62 9.21 3.11
N SER A 41 -6.86 9.34 2.66
CA SER A 41 -8.02 8.71 3.32
C SER A 41 -7.89 7.18 3.32
N THR A 42 -8.56 6.52 4.26
CA THR A 42 -8.52 5.06 4.36
C THR A 42 -9.16 4.43 3.12
N GLU A 43 -10.24 5.02 2.62
CA GLU A 43 -10.92 4.61 1.39
C GLU A 43 -10.03 4.71 0.14
N GLU A 44 -9.22 5.76 0.01
CA GLU A 44 -8.27 5.87 -1.12
C GLU A 44 -7.23 4.74 -1.09
N ILE A 45 -6.67 4.42 0.08
CA ILE A 45 -5.69 3.34 0.22
C ILE A 45 -6.35 1.99 -0.08
N GLU A 46 -7.57 1.76 0.41
CA GLU A 46 -8.31 0.54 0.09
C GLU A 46 -8.54 0.37 -1.42
N GLN A 47 -8.86 1.45 -2.14
CA GLN A 47 -9.03 1.44 -3.60
C GLN A 47 -7.72 1.16 -4.34
N ILE A 48 -6.61 1.76 -3.89
CA ILE A 48 -5.27 1.50 -4.42
C ILE A 48 -4.93 0.01 -4.27
N LEU A 49 -5.04 -0.53 -3.05
CA LEU A 49 -4.67 -1.92 -2.76
C LEU A 49 -5.57 -2.92 -3.48
N SER A 50 -6.88 -2.63 -3.58
CA SER A 50 -7.83 -3.48 -4.32
C SER A 50 -7.62 -3.44 -5.83
N SER A 51 -6.89 -2.46 -6.35
CA SER A 51 -6.54 -2.34 -7.77
C SER A 51 -5.25 -3.08 -8.13
N ILE A 52 -4.52 -3.60 -7.14
CA ILE A 52 -3.29 -4.36 -7.36
C ILE A 52 -3.63 -5.65 -8.14
N PRO A 53 -2.97 -5.91 -9.27
CA PRO A 53 -3.25 -7.10 -10.06
C PRO A 53 -2.94 -8.40 -9.30
N GLU A 54 -3.76 -9.43 -9.52
CA GLU A 54 -3.67 -10.70 -8.78
C GLU A 54 -2.37 -11.48 -9.02
N TRP A 55 -1.55 -11.14 -10.02
CA TRP A 55 -0.25 -11.82 -10.23
C TRP A 55 0.91 -11.20 -9.44
N ILE A 56 0.68 -10.09 -8.72
CA ILE A 56 1.70 -9.49 -7.85
C ILE A 56 1.90 -10.38 -6.64
N THR A 57 3.15 -10.77 -6.39
CA THR A 57 3.55 -11.63 -5.28
C THR A 57 4.36 -10.91 -4.21
N SER A 58 4.88 -9.72 -4.52
CA SER A 58 5.64 -8.91 -3.57
C SER A 58 5.13 -7.46 -3.59
N LEU A 59 4.87 -6.89 -2.41
CA LEU A 59 4.39 -5.52 -2.25
C LEU A 59 5.27 -4.79 -1.25
N ASN A 60 5.83 -3.65 -1.66
CA ASN A 60 6.56 -2.75 -0.77
C ASN A 60 5.72 -1.53 -0.41
N LEU A 61 5.38 -1.40 0.87
CA LEU A 61 4.67 -0.25 1.45
C LEU A 61 5.56 0.53 2.43
N SER A 62 6.88 0.35 2.38
CA SER A 62 7.80 1.05 3.29
C SER A 62 7.74 2.57 3.18
N SER A 63 8.12 3.28 4.24
CA SER A 63 8.21 4.75 4.26
C SER A 63 6.90 5.47 3.89
N ASN A 64 5.75 4.93 4.30
CA ASN A 64 4.43 5.49 3.98
C ASN A 64 3.74 6.18 5.15
N GLN A 65 4.41 6.34 6.29
CA GLN A 65 3.86 6.98 7.50
C GLN A 65 2.54 6.34 7.95
N LEU A 66 2.38 5.02 7.77
CA LEU A 66 1.14 4.30 8.10
C LEU A 66 0.78 4.39 9.59
N SER A 67 1.70 4.78 10.47
CA SER A 67 1.41 5.10 11.88
C SER A 67 0.39 6.23 12.07
N LYS A 68 0.13 7.06 11.05
CA LYS A 68 -0.93 8.08 11.07
C LYS A 68 -2.34 7.50 11.03
N LYS A 69 -2.47 6.20 10.73
CA LYS A 69 -3.74 5.47 10.76
C LYS A 69 -3.97 4.85 12.13
N SER A 70 -5.22 4.84 12.57
CA SER A 70 -5.59 4.07 13.76
C SER A 70 -5.38 2.57 13.51
N VAL A 71 -5.24 1.78 14.58
CA VAL A 71 -5.12 0.32 14.50
C VAL A 71 -6.29 -0.31 13.73
N ALA A 72 -7.51 0.20 13.95
CA ALA A 72 -8.70 -0.27 13.25
C ALA A 72 -8.66 0.03 11.74
N GLU A 73 -8.21 1.22 11.34
CA GLU A 73 -8.03 1.57 9.92
C GLU A 73 -6.93 0.73 9.27
N LEU A 74 -5.80 0.54 9.96
CA LEU A 74 -4.71 -0.28 9.45
C LEU A 74 -5.16 -1.73 9.21
N GLY A 75 -5.97 -2.29 10.12
CA GLY A 75 -6.58 -3.61 9.93
C GLY A 75 -7.41 -3.70 8.66
N LYS A 76 -8.22 -2.67 8.36
CA LYS A 76 -9.00 -2.61 7.11
C LYS A 76 -8.12 -2.49 5.88
N ILE A 77 -7.11 -1.62 5.93
CA ILE A 77 -6.15 -1.40 4.84
C ILE A 77 -5.41 -2.70 4.50
N LEU A 78 -4.84 -3.37 5.50
CA LEU A 78 -4.10 -4.62 5.29
C LEU A 78 -5.00 -5.75 4.78
N ALA A 79 -6.28 -5.77 5.16
CA ALA A 79 -7.25 -6.73 4.64
C ALA A 79 -7.57 -6.55 3.14
N LYS A 80 -7.18 -5.42 2.52
CA LYS A 80 -7.32 -5.20 1.06
C LYS A 80 -6.12 -5.65 0.25
N ILE A 81 -5.03 -6.08 0.90
CA ILE A 81 -3.88 -6.63 0.18
C ILE A 81 -4.32 -7.93 -0.52
N PRO A 82 -4.05 -8.10 -1.83
CA PRO A 82 -4.41 -9.32 -2.53
C PRO A 82 -3.78 -10.55 -1.87
N GLY A 83 -4.54 -11.64 -1.75
CA GLY A 83 -4.07 -12.88 -1.14
C GLY A 83 -2.92 -13.58 -1.88
N THR A 84 -2.55 -13.06 -3.06
CA THR A 84 -1.41 -13.53 -3.86
C THR A 84 -0.08 -12.92 -3.42
N VAL A 85 -0.10 -11.82 -2.65
CA VAL A 85 1.09 -11.21 -2.07
C VAL A 85 1.65 -12.12 -0.97
N ARG A 86 2.88 -12.60 -1.19
CA ARG A 86 3.63 -13.49 -0.28
C ARG A 86 4.72 -12.75 0.49
N HIS A 87 5.18 -11.62 -0.05
CA HIS A 87 6.18 -10.75 0.57
C HIS A 87 5.59 -9.34 0.74
N LEU A 88 5.53 -8.88 1.99
CA LEU A 88 5.03 -7.55 2.33
C LEU A 88 6.10 -6.81 3.13
N TYR A 89 6.54 -5.65 2.62
CA TYR A 89 7.50 -4.79 3.30
C TYR A 89 6.77 -3.59 3.91
N LEU A 90 6.93 -3.40 5.22
CA LEU A 90 6.27 -2.35 6.02
C LEU A 90 7.28 -1.46 6.77
N ASP A 91 8.56 -1.56 6.41
CA ASP A 91 9.66 -0.86 7.06
C ASP A 91 9.45 0.67 7.06
N SER A 92 10.02 1.38 8.03
CA SER A 92 9.98 2.84 8.07
C SER A 92 8.57 3.47 8.07
N ASN A 93 7.56 2.74 8.56
CA ASN A 93 6.19 3.25 8.73
C ASN A 93 5.87 3.75 10.15
N SER A 94 6.85 3.80 11.04
CA SER A 94 6.67 4.14 12.46
C SER A 94 5.59 3.30 13.16
N LEU A 95 5.34 2.06 12.72
CA LEU A 95 4.26 1.22 13.26
C LEU A 95 4.44 0.88 14.75
N GLY A 96 5.67 0.98 15.29
CA GLY A 96 5.92 0.84 16.72
C GLY A 96 5.43 2.02 17.58
N GLU A 97 5.12 3.16 16.95
CA GLU A 97 4.52 4.34 17.60
C GLU A 97 3.00 4.28 17.63
N LEU A 98 2.38 3.25 17.04
CA LEU A 98 0.95 3.01 17.21
C LEU A 98 0.69 2.77 18.69
N GLU A 99 0.27 3.82 19.39
CA GLU A 99 -0.02 3.75 20.82
C GLU A 99 -0.98 2.60 21.09
N GLN A 100 -0.75 1.89 22.19
CA GLN A 100 -1.66 0.88 22.72
C GLN A 100 -2.96 1.57 23.15
N GLY A 101 -3.84 1.85 22.19
CA GLY A 101 -5.18 2.35 22.44
C GLY A 101 -6.05 1.26 23.04
N GLY A 102 -6.04 1.16 24.37
CA GLY A 102 -7.11 0.57 25.19
C GLY A 102 -7.11 -0.95 25.31
N LEU A 103 -6.53 -1.44 26.42
CA LEU A 103 -7.11 -2.56 27.18
C LEU A 103 -7.97 -1.97 28.30
#